data_AF-A0A7S3F2W2-F1
#
_entry.id   AF-A0A7S3F2W2-F1
#
_cell.length_a   1.000
_cell.length_b   1.000
_cell.length_c   1.000
_cell.angle_alpha   90.00
_cell.angle_beta   90.00
_cell.angle_gamma   90.00
#
_symmetry.space_group_name_H-M   'P 1'
#
loop_
_entity.id
_entity.type
_entity.pdbx_description
1 polymer ?
#
loop_
_entity_poly.entity_id
_entity_poly.type
_entity_poly.pdbx_seq_one_letter_code
_entity_poly.pdbx_strand_id
1 'polypeptide(L)'
;EVTRALRKPAASRSAEDLRLLQRAVAEIKFFEQLTNSQRQELCRTMTYERLPAGADVFVQGSEGTTCYVILAGAAQVVINATKGNSTSLVCVLEDGDSFGEMALHTSPVRANTVTTAMPTLLLRIEKETFDRSLSRLSAAEVSARISFLRRVFLFHDFEDELLKRLAYTLSLKRYEKNVTIVRQGETTDYMFFLRQGFCRVLKEVKISSTHQEYLGASRIPPSAG
;
A
#
# COMPACT_ATOMS: atom_id res chain seq x y z
N GLU A 1 -4.83 20.54 19.66
CA GLU A 1 -5.87 21.30 18.92
C GLU A 1 -6.54 20.50 17.80
N VAL A 2 -5.78 19.77 16.97
CA VAL A 2 -6.28 18.92 15.86
C VAL A 2 -7.31 17.89 16.35
N THR A 3 -7.02 17.18 17.45
CA THR A 3 -7.95 16.18 18.02
C THR A 3 -9.27 16.78 18.48
N ARG A 4 -9.29 18.07 18.88
CA ARG A 4 -10.52 18.79 19.24
C ARG A 4 -11.40 19.01 18.01
N ALA A 5 -10.80 19.43 16.90
CA ALA A 5 -11.49 19.61 15.62
C ALA A 5 -12.05 18.27 15.09
N LEU A 6 -11.26 17.19 15.21
CA LEU A 6 -11.66 15.84 14.80
C LEU A 6 -12.83 15.27 15.62
N ARG A 7 -12.91 15.59 16.92
CA ARG A 7 -14.01 15.17 17.80
C ARG A 7 -15.34 15.88 17.51
N LYS A 8 -15.32 17.01 16.80
CA LYS A 8 -16.56 17.66 16.36
C LYS A 8 -17.21 16.82 15.26
N PRO A 9 -18.55 16.66 15.28
CA PRO A 9 -19.28 16.12 14.15
C PRO A 9 -18.90 16.84 12.86
N ALA A 10 -18.73 16.10 11.76
CA ALA A 10 -18.39 16.60 10.42
C ALA A 10 -19.13 17.90 10.05
N ALA A 11 -20.46 17.92 10.24
CA ALA A 11 -21.34 19.05 9.92
C ALA A 11 -21.12 20.31 10.79
N SER A 12 -20.43 20.20 11.93
CA SER A 12 -20.25 21.29 12.91
C SER A 12 -18.84 21.89 12.90
N ARG A 13 -17.97 21.45 11.99
CA ARG A 13 -16.59 21.94 11.89
C ARG A 13 -16.55 23.34 11.26
N SER A 14 -15.89 24.27 11.94
CA SER A 14 -15.68 25.63 11.44
C SER A 14 -14.61 25.66 10.33
N ALA A 15 -14.52 26.79 9.61
CA ALA A 15 -13.46 27.00 8.63
C ALA A 15 -12.05 26.93 9.24
N GLU A 16 -11.89 27.33 10.50
CA GLU A 16 -10.62 27.22 11.23
C GLU A 16 -10.30 25.76 11.58
N ASP A 17 -11.29 25.00 12.04
CA ASP A 17 -11.13 23.56 12.29
C ASP A 17 -10.68 22.85 11.00
N LEU A 18 -11.32 23.15 9.86
CA LEU A 18 -10.97 22.54 8.57
C LEU A 18 -9.55 22.91 8.12
N ARG A 19 -9.11 24.16 8.31
CA ARG A 19 -7.73 24.58 7.98
C ARG A 19 -6.70 23.86 8.86
N LEU A 20 -7.00 23.71 10.15
CA LEU A 20 -6.15 22.99 11.08
C LEU A 20 -6.03 21.51 10.70
N LEU A 21 -7.16 20.87 10.39
CA LEU A 21 -7.20 19.48 9.92
C LEU A 21 -6.42 19.30 8.62
N GLN A 22 -6.63 20.18 7.63
CA GLN A 22 -5.90 20.11 6.36
C GLN A 22 -4.39 20.15 6.54
N ARG A 23 -3.88 20.98 7.45
CA ARG A 23 -2.45 21.05 7.76
C ARG A 23 -1.96 19.76 8.41
N ALA A 24 -2.66 19.28 9.43
CA ALA A 24 -2.27 18.06 10.15
C ALA A 24 -2.29 16.81 9.25
N VAL A 25 -3.31 16.69 8.40
CA VAL A 25 -3.49 15.55 7.50
C VAL A 25 -2.45 15.60 6.37
N ALA A 26 -1.96 16.77 5.98
CA ALA A 26 -0.93 16.91 4.95
C ALA A 26 0.44 16.35 5.35
N GLU A 27 0.73 16.22 6.66
CA GLU A 27 2.00 15.63 7.15
C GLU A 27 2.00 14.10 7.11
N ILE A 28 0.84 13.47 6.89
CA ILE A 28 0.71 12.03 6.85
C ILE A 28 0.98 11.55 5.42
N LYS A 29 1.97 10.67 5.26
CA LYS A 29 2.38 10.09 3.96
C LYS A 29 1.21 9.58 3.12
N PHE A 30 0.22 8.96 3.75
CA PHE A 30 -0.97 8.48 3.07
C PHE A 30 -1.69 9.61 2.31
N PHE A 31 -1.72 10.84 2.81
CA PHE A 31 -2.46 11.96 2.21
C PHE A 31 -1.62 12.95 1.39
N GLU A 32 -0.30 12.74 1.27
CA GLU A 32 0.60 13.64 0.53
C GLU A 32 0.16 13.88 -0.93
N GLN A 33 -0.30 12.82 -1.59
CA GLN A 33 -0.65 12.83 -3.02
C GLN A 33 -2.03 13.42 -3.31
N LEU A 34 -2.80 13.78 -2.28
CA LEU A 34 -4.12 14.37 -2.48
C LEU A 34 -4.02 15.83 -2.91
N THR A 35 -4.90 16.23 -3.82
CA THR A 35 -5.08 17.65 -4.14
C THR A 35 -5.69 18.40 -2.96
N ASN A 36 -5.58 19.74 -2.96
CA ASN A 36 -6.16 20.56 -1.91
C ASN A 36 -7.69 20.40 -1.80
N SER A 37 -8.39 20.22 -2.92
CA SER A 37 -9.83 19.97 -2.91
C SER A 37 -10.18 18.61 -2.32
N GLN A 38 -9.42 17.56 -2.66
CA GLN A 38 -9.57 16.22 -2.08
C GLN A 38 -9.30 16.23 -0.56
N ARG A 39 -8.23 16.89 -0.10
CA ARG A 39 -7.95 17.05 1.33
C ARG A 39 -9.06 17.81 2.04
N GLN A 40 -9.59 18.87 1.43
CA GLN A 40 -10.67 19.64 2.01
C GLN A 40 -11.94 18.81 2.18
N GLU A 41 -12.31 18.04 1.16
CA GLU A 41 -13.48 17.16 1.21
C GLU A 41 -13.31 16.07 2.27
N LEU A 42 -12.14 15.43 2.29
CA LEU A 42 -11.80 14.46 3.32
C LEU A 42 -11.93 15.05 4.74
N CYS A 43 -11.39 16.25 4.97
CA CYS A 43 -11.46 16.92 6.26
C CYS A 43 -12.88 17.28 6.71
N ARG A 44 -13.83 17.40 5.77
CA ARG A 44 -15.24 17.64 6.09
C ARG A 44 -15.91 16.41 6.64
N THR A 45 -15.62 15.23 6.09
CA THR A 45 -16.41 14.02 6.35
C THR A 45 -15.72 12.98 7.22
N MET A 46 -14.38 12.96 7.27
CA MET A 46 -13.62 12.00 8.07
C MET A 46 -13.99 12.10 9.56
N THR A 47 -14.09 10.96 10.25
CA THR A 47 -14.41 10.90 11.68
C THR A 47 -13.23 10.35 12.46
N TYR A 48 -13.24 10.59 13.77
CA TYR A 48 -12.17 10.20 14.66
C TYR A 48 -12.66 9.15 15.64
N GLU A 49 -11.87 8.08 15.76
CA GLU A 49 -12.12 7.01 16.71
C GLU A 49 -10.87 6.79 17.57
N ARG A 50 -11.09 6.61 18.88
CA ARG A 50 -10.04 6.20 19.81
C ARG A 50 -10.43 4.85 20.37
N LEU A 51 -9.55 3.87 20.18
CA LEU A 51 -9.75 2.52 20.67
C LEU A 51 -8.71 2.19 21.75
N PRO A 52 -9.08 1.46 22.81
CA PRO A 52 -8.13 0.94 23.79
C PRO A 52 -7.26 -0.15 23.16
N ALA A 53 -6.21 -0.60 23.87
CA ALA A 53 -5.41 -1.76 23.46
C ALA A 53 -6.26 -3.04 23.46
N GLY A 54 -6.03 -3.92 22.49
CA GLY A 54 -6.72 -5.21 22.35
C GLY A 54 -8.15 -5.10 21.79
N ALA A 55 -8.55 -3.94 21.28
CA ALA A 55 -9.85 -3.75 20.66
C ALA A 55 -9.83 -4.10 19.18
N ASP A 56 -10.80 -4.89 18.72
CA ASP A 56 -10.98 -5.16 17.30
C ASP A 56 -11.55 -3.93 16.60
N VAL A 57 -10.82 -3.42 15.60
CA VAL A 57 -11.30 -2.36 14.71
C VAL A 57 -12.37 -2.92 13.76
N PHE A 58 -12.11 -4.11 13.23
CA PHE A 58 -13.07 -4.95 12.53
C PHE A 58 -12.59 -6.39 12.50
N VAL A 59 -13.51 -7.31 12.23
CA VAL A 59 -13.26 -8.75 12.24
C VAL A 59 -13.36 -9.32 10.83
N GLN A 60 -12.51 -10.29 10.51
CA GLN A 60 -12.57 -11.04 9.26
C GLN A 60 -13.97 -11.60 9.02
N GLY A 61 -14.47 -11.48 7.79
CA GLY A 61 -15.81 -11.93 7.40
C GLY A 61 -16.91 -10.91 7.66
N SER A 62 -16.67 -9.84 8.43
CA SER A 62 -17.67 -8.78 8.59
C SER A 62 -17.82 -7.96 7.31
N GLU A 63 -18.94 -7.28 7.14
CA GLU A 63 -19.05 -6.25 6.11
C GLU A 63 -18.24 -5.00 6.49
N GLY A 64 -17.75 -4.30 5.49
CA GLY A 64 -16.80 -3.21 5.60
C GLY A 64 -17.16 -2.07 4.64
N THR A 65 -17.66 -0.97 5.20
CA THR A 65 -18.01 0.25 4.47
C THR A 65 -17.08 1.42 4.78
N THR A 66 -15.97 1.15 5.48
CA THR A 66 -15.00 2.16 5.91
C THR A 66 -13.56 1.70 5.72
N CYS A 67 -12.64 2.65 5.63
CA CYS A 67 -11.20 2.42 5.83
C CYS A 67 -10.67 3.34 6.93
N TYR A 68 -9.46 3.06 7.37
CA TYR A 68 -8.85 3.70 8.52
C TYR A 68 -7.43 4.13 8.22
N VAL A 69 -6.98 5.21 8.88
CA VAL A 69 -5.57 5.63 8.94
C VAL A 69 -5.18 5.78 10.40
N ILE A 70 -4.03 5.22 10.78
CA ILE A 70 -3.50 5.33 12.15
C ILE A 70 -2.85 6.69 12.31
N LEU A 71 -3.39 7.52 13.21
CA LEU A 71 -2.84 8.83 13.54
C LEU A 71 -1.78 8.74 14.64
N ALA A 72 -1.97 7.82 15.58
CA ALA A 72 -1.05 7.53 16.67
C ALA A 72 -1.37 6.16 17.27
N GLY A 73 -0.38 5.30 17.48
CA GLY A 73 -0.52 3.97 18.07
C GLY A 73 -0.17 2.86 17.08
N ALA A 74 -0.66 1.65 17.36
CA ALA A 74 -0.35 0.48 16.55
C ALA A 74 -1.51 -0.51 16.49
N ALA A 75 -1.57 -1.28 15.41
CA ALA A 75 -2.55 -2.35 15.22
C ALA A 75 -1.91 -3.58 14.55
N GLN A 76 -2.46 -4.75 14.83
CA GLN A 76 -2.05 -6.02 14.25
C GLN A 76 -3.09 -6.47 13.24
N VAL A 77 -2.63 -6.90 12.07
CA VAL A 77 -3.47 -7.51 11.05
C VAL A 77 -3.30 -9.02 11.16
N VAL A 78 -4.39 -9.73 11.43
CA VAL A 78 -4.39 -11.19 11.58
C VAL A 78 -5.39 -11.83 10.64
N ILE A 79 -5.07 -13.03 10.16
CA ILE A 79 -5.99 -13.86 9.36
C ILE A 79 -6.24 -15.15 10.13
N ASN A 80 -7.52 -15.46 10.32
CA ASN A 80 -7.97 -16.73 10.86
C ASN A 80 -8.07 -17.74 9.72
N ALA A 81 -7.36 -18.87 9.85
CA ALA A 81 -7.44 -19.96 8.90
C ALA A 81 -8.84 -20.61 8.91
N THR A 82 -9.36 -20.95 7.73
CA THR A 82 -10.66 -21.60 7.56
C THR A 82 -10.64 -23.09 7.95
N LYS A 83 -9.46 -23.70 8.09
CA LYS A 83 -9.26 -25.08 8.52
C LYS A 83 -8.15 -25.14 9.57
N GLY A 84 -8.55 -25.42 10.81
CA GLY A 84 -7.68 -25.38 12.00
C GLY A 84 -7.75 -24.02 12.68
N ASN A 85 -7.94 -23.99 14.00
CA ASN A 85 -8.00 -22.78 14.85
C ASN A 85 -6.63 -22.06 14.94
N SER A 86 -6.00 -21.78 13.80
CA SER A 86 -4.72 -21.11 13.72
C SER A 86 -4.94 -19.68 13.23
N THR A 87 -4.56 -18.72 14.07
CA THR A 87 -4.52 -17.30 13.73
C THR A 87 -3.09 -16.95 13.32
N SER A 88 -2.93 -16.40 12.12
CA SER A 88 -1.64 -15.98 11.59
C SER A 88 -1.52 -14.46 11.61
N LEU A 89 -0.46 -13.93 12.24
CA LEU A 89 -0.09 -12.53 12.13
C LEU A 89 0.44 -12.24 10.73
N VAL A 90 -0.17 -11.27 10.05
CA VAL A 90 0.23 -10.85 8.70
C VAL A 90 1.25 -9.72 8.78
N CYS A 91 0.91 -8.66 9.52
CA CYS A 91 1.77 -7.51 9.75
C CYS A 91 1.34 -6.71 10.98
N VAL A 92 2.21 -5.79 11.39
CA VAL A 92 1.92 -4.73 12.36
C VAL A 92 1.88 -3.40 11.59
N LEU A 93 0.88 -2.58 11.91
CA LEU A 93 0.65 -1.26 11.35
C LEU A 93 0.94 -0.21 12.42
N GLU A 94 1.53 0.90 12.01
CA GLU A 94 1.97 2.00 12.89
C GLU A 94 1.48 3.36 12.38
N ASP A 95 1.93 4.43 13.02
CA ASP A 95 1.60 5.82 12.69
C ASP A 95 1.76 6.12 11.20
N GLY A 96 0.68 6.57 10.58
CA GLY A 96 0.60 6.93 9.16
C GLY A 96 0.16 5.79 8.23
N ASP A 97 0.09 4.55 8.71
CA ASP A 97 -0.41 3.42 7.92
C ASP A 97 -1.93 3.48 7.75
N SER A 98 -2.40 2.95 6.62
CA SER A 98 -3.82 2.81 6.30
C SER A 98 -4.23 1.36 6.15
N PHE A 99 -5.48 1.05 6.46
CA PHE A 99 -6.02 -0.30 6.29
C PHE A 99 -7.54 -0.31 6.07
N GLY A 100 -8.05 -1.44 5.58
CA GLY A 100 -9.47 -1.67 5.34
C GLY A 100 -10.00 -1.12 4.00
N GLU A 101 -9.16 -0.48 3.20
CA GLU A 101 -9.48 0.03 1.86
C GLU A 101 -9.85 -1.08 0.87
N MET A 102 -9.35 -2.31 1.07
CA MET A 102 -9.72 -3.46 0.25
C MET A 102 -11.24 -3.70 0.23
N ALA A 103 -11.90 -3.52 1.38
CA ALA A 103 -13.34 -3.76 1.48
C ALA A 103 -14.16 -2.71 0.70
N LEU A 104 -13.57 -1.55 0.44
CA LEU A 104 -14.20 -0.47 -0.31
C LEU A 104 -14.11 -0.69 -1.83
N HIS A 105 -13.14 -1.47 -2.30
CA HIS A 105 -12.79 -1.58 -3.70
C HIS A 105 -13.31 -2.83 -4.39
N THR A 106 -13.22 -3.98 -3.72
CA THR A 106 -13.37 -5.30 -4.36
C THR A 106 -14.56 -6.08 -3.83
N SER A 107 -14.72 -6.16 -2.51
CA SER A 107 -15.82 -6.89 -1.88
C SER A 107 -16.12 -6.22 -0.54
N PRO A 108 -17.40 -6.06 -0.14
CA PRO A 108 -17.72 -5.51 1.17
C PRO A 108 -17.23 -6.39 2.32
N VAL A 109 -16.82 -7.65 2.08
CA VAL A 109 -16.39 -8.56 3.15
C VAL A 109 -14.93 -8.32 3.54
N ARG A 110 -14.66 -8.15 4.85
CA ARG A 110 -13.31 -8.00 5.41
C ARG A 110 -12.50 -9.29 5.25
N ALA A 111 -11.33 -9.20 4.63
CA ALA A 111 -10.45 -10.35 4.40
C ALA A 111 -9.59 -10.74 5.62
N ASN A 112 -9.48 -9.88 6.62
CA ASN A 112 -8.66 -10.04 7.81
C ASN A 112 -9.33 -9.36 9.02
N THR A 113 -8.85 -9.70 10.22
CA THR A 113 -9.17 -9.01 11.47
C THR A 113 -8.07 -8.00 11.77
N VAL A 114 -8.43 -6.83 12.25
CA VAL A 114 -7.46 -5.83 12.72
C VAL A 114 -7.75 -5.50 14.17
N THR A 115 -6.77 -5.71 15.03
CA THR A 115 -6.86 -5.51 16.48
C THR A 115 -5.81 -4.50 16.93
N THR A 116 -6.17 -3.55 17.77
CA THR A 116 -5.21 -2.56 18.28
C THR A 116 -4.18 -3.21 19.21
N ALA A 117 -2.89 -2.93 18.99
CA ALA A 117 -1.82 -3.43 19.85
C ALA A 117 -1.62 -2.57 21.11
N MET A 118 -2.08 -1.32 21.05
CA MET A 118 -1.99 -0.32 22.13
C MET A 118 -3.18 0.66 22.01
N PRO A 119 -3.35 1.65 22.90
CA PRO A 119 -4.36 2.68 22.69
C PRO A 119 -4.07 3.43 21.38
N THR A 120 -4.98 3.31 20.41
CA THR A 120 -4.76 3.76 19.03
C THR A 120 -5.78 4.82 18.63
N LEU A 121 -5.28 5.85 17.95
CA LEU A 121 -6.05 6.93 17.36
C LEU A 121 -6.22 6.64 15.87
N LEU A 122 -7.47 6.54 15.44
CA LEU A 122 -7.83 6.21 14.08
C LEU A 122 -8.59 7.37 13.44
N LEU A 123 -8.25 7.63 12.19
CA LEU A 123 -9.08 8.41 11.28
C LEU A 123 -9.95 7.44 10.48
N ARG A 124 -11.26 7.51 10.66
CA ARG A 124 -12.25 6.69 9.95
C ARG A 124 -12.78 7.44 8.74
N ILE A 125 -12.82 6.75 7.61
CA ILE A 125 -13.21 7.32 6.32
C ILE A 125 -14.26 6.39 5.71
N GLU A 126 -15.43 6.94 5.42
CA GLU A 126 -16.53 6.18 4.82
C GLU A 126 -16.30 5.95 3.33
N LYS A 127 -16.88 4.86 2.80
CA LYS A 127 -16.78 4.47 1.39
C LYS A 127 -17.06 5.62 0.44
N GLU A 128 -18.13 6.38 0.69
CA GLU A 128 -18.53 7.48 -0.19
C GLU A 128 -17.46 8.58 -0.22
N THR A 129 -16.91 8.94 0.95
CA THR A 129 -15.80 9.91 1.04
C THR A 129 -14.56 9.37 0.35
N PHE A 130 -14.26 8.09 0.57
CA PHE A 130 -13.12 7.42 -0.02
C PHE A 130 -13.23 7.42 -1.55
N ASP A 131 -14.38 7.05 -2.11
CA ASP A 131 -14.60 7.02 -3.56
C ASP A 131 -14.48 8.43 -4.18
N ARG A 132 -15.00 9.47 -3.51
CA ARG A 132 -14.93 10.86 -3.99
C ARG A 132 -13.54 11.51 -3.82
N SER A 133 -12.85 11.23 -2.72
CA SER A 133 -11.67 12.02 -2.28
C SER A 133 -10.37 11.24 -2.38
N LEU A 134 -10.43 9.90 -2.33
CA LEU A 134 -9.30 9.00 -2.18
C LEU A 134 -9.23 7.90 -3.24
N SER A 135 -10.18 7.79 -4.17
CA SER A 135 -10.03 6.88 -5.31
C SER A 135 -8.86 7.39 -6.17
N ARG A 136 -7.65 6.95 -5.81
CA ARG A 136 -6.37 7.38 -6.40
C ARG A 136 -6.24 6.95 -7.86
N LEU A 137 -7.12 6.05 -8.30
CA LEU A 137 -7.12 5.48 -9.62
C LEU A 137 -8.50 5.71 -10.22
N SER A 138 -8.52 6.42 -11.33
CA SER A 138 -9.66 6.40 -12.24
C SER A 138 -9.97 4.96 -12.65
N ALA A 139 -11.23 4.68 -13.00
CA ALA A 139 -11.62 3.38 -13.53
C ALA A 139 -10.74 2.97 -14.73
N ALA A 140 -10.30 3.95 -15.54
CA ALA A 140 -9.36 3.75 -16.63
C ALA A 140 -7.97 3.27 -16.15
N GLU A 141 -7.42 3.85 -15.07
CA GLU A 141 -6.14 3.43 -14.51
C GLU A 141 -6.21 2.03 -13.89
N VAL A 142 -7.29 1.72 -13.18
CA VAL A 142 -7.53 0.37 -12.65
C VAL A 142 -7.60 -0.64 -13.80
N SER A 143 -8.37 -0.33 -14.84
CA SER A 143 -8.49 -1.17 -16.04
C SER A 143 -7.14 -1.37 -16.74
N ALA A 144 -6.33 -0.31 -16.85
CA ALA A 144 -4.99 -0.39 -17.44
C ALA A 144 -4.03 -1.27 -16.61
N ARG A 145 -4.13 -1.22 -15.27
CA ARG A 145 -3.35 -2.08 -14.36
C ARG A 145 -3.79 -3.54 -14.44
N ILE A 146 -5.10 -3.82 -14.46
CA ILE A 146 -5.64 -5.17 -14.64
C ILE A 146 -5.19 -5.74 -15.98
N SER A 147 -5.30 -4.95 -17.06
CA SER A 147 -4.85 -5.33 -18.40
C SER A 147 -3.34 -5.64 -18.44
N PHE A 148 -2.54 -4.92 -17.65
CA PHE A 148 -1.13 -5.22 -17.48
C PHE A 148 -0.91 -6.53 -16.72
N LEU A 149 -1.58 -6.73 -15.58
CA LEU A 149 -1.47 -7.93 -14.75
C LEU A 149 -1.86 -9.19 -15.54
N ARG A 150 -2.92 -9.15 -16.36
CA ARG A 150 -3.31 -10.28 -17.22
C ARG A 150 -2.23 -10.69 -18.23
N ARG A 151 -1.33 -9.78 -18.61
CA ARG A 151 -0.19 -10.08 -19.49
C ARG A 151 1.00 -10.68 -18.75
N VAL A 152 1.05 -10.53 -17.43
CA VAL A 152 2.06 -11.17 -16.60
C VAL A 152 1.65 -12.63 -16.43
N PHE A 153 2.51 -13.55 -16.89
CA PHE A 153 2.25 -15.00 -16.86
C PHE A 153 1.76 -15.51 -15.50
N LEU A 154 2.29 -14.95 -14.40
CA LEU A 154 1.92 -15.34 -13.04
C LEU A 154 0.44 -15.11 -12.70
N PHE A 155 -0.24 -14.17 -13.37
CA PHE A 155 -1.59 -13.74 -13.02
C PHE A 155 -2.61 -13.93 -14.14
N HIS A 156 -2.25 -14.59 -15.24
CA HIS A 156 -3.13 -14.67 -16.41
C HIS A 156 -4.46 -15.39 -16.11
N ASP A 157 -4.44 -16.38 -15.21
CA ASP A 157 -5.60 -17.17 -14.78
C ASP A 157 -6.28 -16.64 -13.50
N PHE A 158 -5.83 -15.49 -12.97
CA PHE A 158 -6.41 -14.97 -11.74
C PHE A 158 -7.81 -14.40 -12.03
N GLU A 159 -8.73 -14.65 -11.11
CA GLU A 159 -10.06 -14.04 -11.15
C GLU A 159 -9.99 -12.50 -11.13
N ASP A 160 -10.96 -11.85 -11.76
CA ASP A 160 -10.98 -10.40 -11.92
C ASP A 160 -10.96 -9.65 -10.58
N GLU A 161 -11.61 -10.18 -9.55
CA GLU A 161 -11.55 -9.56 -8.24
C GLU A 161 -10.15 -9.67 -7.60
N LEU A 162 -9.43 -10.77 -7.78
CA LEU A 162 -8.03 -10.87 -7.33
C LEU A 162 -7.11 -9.93 -8.13
N LEU A 163 -7.31 -9.82 -9.45
CA LEU A 163 -6.57 -8.89 -10.28
C LEU A 163 -6.83 -7.44 -9.90
N LYS A 164 -8.07 -7.10 -9.57
CA LYS A 164 -8.48 -5.78 -9.11
C LYS A 164 -7.88 -5.47 -7.75
N ARG A 165 -7.84 -6.44 -6.82
CA ARG A 165 -7.11 -6.34 -5.55
C ARG A 165 -5.63 -6.02 -5.76
N LEU A 166 -4.95 -6.74 -6.64
CA LEU A 166 -3.56 -6.46 -7.01
C LEU A 166 -3.39 -5.10 -7.69
N ALA A 167 -4.34 -4.70 -8.54
CA ALA A 167 -4.29 -3.41 -9.22
C ALA A 167 -4.28 -2.23 -8.24
N TYR A 168 -4.96 -2.34 -7.09
CA TYR A 168 -4.95 -1.32 -6.05
C TYR A 168 -3.67 -1.33 -5.20
N THR A 169 -2.99 -2.47 -5.03
CA THR A 169 -1.73 -2.55 -4.27
C THR A 169 -0.48 -2.23 -5.10
N LEU A 170 -0.57 -2.31 -6.43
CA LEU A 170 0.54 -1.97 -7.32
C LEU A 170 1.00 -0.50 -7.16
N SER A 171 2.31 -0.29 -7.07
CA SER A 171 2.93 1.03 -7.12
C SER A 171 3.73 1.20 -8.42
N LEU A 172 3.49 2.29 -9.16
CA LEU A 172 4.28 2.60 -10.34
C LEU A 172 5.59 3.27 -9.91
N LYS A 173 6.71 2.57 -10.10
CA LYS A 173 8.05 3.13 -9.96
C LYS A 173 8.68 3.35 -11.33
N ARG A 174 9.32 4.51 -11.52
CA ARG A 174 10.07 4.87 -12.72
C ARG A 174 11.55 4.95 -12.35
N TYR A 175 12.38 4.35 -13.19
CA TYR A 175 13.83 4.37 -13.04
C TYR A 175 14.46 4.95 -14.29
N GLU A 176 15.51 5.75 -14.12
CA GLU A 176 16.32 6.25 -15.22
C GLU A 176 17.26 5.16 -15.74
N LYS A 177 17.86 5.42 -16.91
CA LYS A 177 18.82 4.50 -17.53
C LYS A 177 20.02 4.30 -16.59
N ASN A 178 20.52 3.06 -16.53
CA ASN A 178 21.70 2.65 -15.74
C ASN A 178 21.53 2.75 -14.22
N VAL A 179 20.31 2.87 -13.69
CA VAL A 179 20.05 2.79 -12.25
C VAL A 179 19.92 1.32 -11.82
N THR A 180 20.60 0.96 -10.74
CA THR A 180 20.42 -0.35 -10.08
C THR A 180 19.12 -0.35 -9.29
N ILE A 181 18.20 -1.27 -9.60
CA ILE A 181 16.89 -1.37 -8.93
C ILE A 181 17.00 -2.17 -7.62
N VAL A 182 17.72 -3.30 -7.65
CA VAL A 182 17.97 -4.18 -6.48
C VAL A 182 19.42 -4.68 -6.58
N ARG A 183 20.15 -4.76 -5.45
CA ARG A 183 21.49 -5.36 -5.41
C ARG A 183 21.46 -6.79 -4.89
N GLN A 184 22.38 -7.61 -5.38
CA GLN A 184 22.54 -8.99 -4.91
C GLN A 184 22.85 -9.01 -3.41
N GLY A 185 22.07 -9.79 -2.65
CA GLY A 185 22.22 -9.93 -1.20
C GLY A 185 21.40 -8.93 -0.37
N GLU A 186 20.73 -7.95 -1.01
CA GLU A 186 19.76 -7.11 -0.31
C GLU A 186 18.48 -7.89 -0.03
N THR A 187 17.97 -7.78 1.19
CA THR A 187 16.62 -8.25 1.54
C THR A 187 15.60 -7.24 1.01
N THR A 188 14.62 -7.71 0.23
CA THR A 188 13.58 -6.86 -0.32
C THR A 188 12.20 -7.45 -0.04
N ASP A 189 11.29 -6.63 0.49
CA ASP A 189 9.88 -7.00 0.69
C ASP A 189 9.01 -6.71 -0.55
N TYR A 190 9.63 -6.35 -1.68
CA TYR A 190 8.95 -5.90 -2.89
C TYR A 190 9.11 -6.90 -4.04
N MET A 191 8.02 -7.08 -4.79
CA MET A 191 8.03 -7.74 -6.08
C MET A 191 7.87 -6.71 -7.20
N PHE A 192 8.79 -6.74 -8.18
CA PHE A 192 8.75 -5.83 -9.32
C PHE A 192 8.21 -6.53 -10.56
N PHE A 193 7.35 -5.82 -11.31
CA PHE A 193 6.87 -6.23 -12.62
C PHE A 193 7.25 -5.16 -13.65
N LEU A 194 7.96 -5.56 -14.69
CA LEU A 194 8.40 -4.63 -15.73
C LEU A 194 7.22 -4.25 -16.64
N ARG A 195 6.73 -3.02 -16.49
CA ARG A 195 5.63 -2.49 -17.31
C ARG A 195 6.10 -2.01 -18.69
N GLN A 196 7.25 -1.35 -18.75
CA GLN A 196 7.81 -0.79 -19.98
C GLN A 196 9.33 -0.61 -19.82
N GLY A 197 10.07 -0.87 -20.89
CA GLY A 197 11.54 -0.75 -20.92
C GLY A 197 12.24 -2.10 -20.81
N PHE A 198 13.52 -2.07 -20.45
CA PHE A 198 14.37 -3.26 -20.34
C PHE A 198 15.23 -3.16 -19.08
N CYS A 199 15.36 -4.28 -18.37
CA CYS A 199 16.27 -4.43 -17.23
C CYS A 199 17.30 -5.51 -17.56
N ARG A 200 18.55 -5.30 -17.11
CA ARG A 200 19.59 -6.35 -17.14
C ARG A 200 19.71 -6.94 -15.75
N VAL A 201 19.65 -8.26 -15.67
CA VAL A 201 19.92 -9.00 -14.44
C VAL A 201 21.36 -9.45 -14.48
N LEU A 202 22.14 -9.05 -13.48
CA LEU A 202 23.55 -9.41 -13.34
C LEU A 202 23.72 -10.16 -12.01
N LYS A 203 24.55 -11.20 -12.01
CA LYS A 203 24.90 -11.95 -10.82
C LYS A 203 26.42 -11.92 -10.65
N GLU A 204 26.87 -11.41 -9.51
CA GLU A 204 28.28 -11.48 -9.14
C GLU A 204 28.56 -12.90 -8.65
N VAL A 205 29.46 -13.59 -9.35
CA VAL A 205 29.89 -14.95 -9.03
C VAL A 205 31.30 -14.87 -8.48
N LYS A 206 31.48 -15.26 -7.22
CA LYS A 206 32.82 -15.50 -6.66
C LYS A 206 33.34 -16.80 -7.24
N ILE A 207 34.24 -16.71 -8.22
CA ILE A 207 34.88 -17.87 -8.83
C ILE A 207 36.03 -18.27 -7.91
N SER A 208 36.06 -19.53 -7.47
CA SER A 208 37.20 -20.04 -6.71
C SER A 208 38.45 -19.99 -7.59
N SER A 209 39.61 -19.68 -7.00
CA SER A 209 40.90 -19.61 -7.70
C SER A 209 41.24 -20.85 -8.53
N THR A 210 40.63 -22.00 -8.22
CA THR A 210 40.77 -23.27 -8.95
C THR A 210 40.17 -23.29 -10.36
N HIS A 211 39.32 -22.34 -10.75
CA HIS A 211 38.62 -22.37 -12.05
C HIS A 211 38.93 -21.16 -12.95
N GLN A 212 39.92 -20.33 -12.59
CA GLN A 212 40.32 -19.15 -13.39
C GLN A 212 40.88 -19.51 -14.78
N GLU A 213 41.44 -20.71 -14.95
CA GLU A 213 42.01 -21.17 -16.23
C GLU A 213 40.96 -21.36 -17.34
N TYR A 214 39.68 -21.54 -16.98
CA TYR A 214 38.59 -21.78 -17.94
C TYR A 214 37.92 -20.51 -18.49
N LEU A 215 38.26 -19.33 -17.98
CA LEU A 215 37.58 -18.08 -18.34
C LEU A 215 38.13 -17.37 -19.58
N GLY A 216 39.10 -17.97 -20.29
CA GLY A 216 39.52 -17.54 -21.62
C GLY A 216 40.08 -16.12 -21.67
N ALA A 217 41.40 -16.01 -21.88
CA ALA A 217 42.00 -14.76 -22.30
C ALA A 217 41.26 -14.24 -23.55
N SER A 218 40.46 -13.18 -23.40
CA SER A 218 39.91 -12.43 -24.53
C SER A 218 41.10 -11.77 -25.24
N ARG A 219 41.71 -12.49 -26.17
CA ARG A 219 42.67 -11.93 -27.12
C ARG A 219 41.85 -11.14 -28.13
N ILE A 220 41.59 -9.87 -27.81
CA ILE A 220 41.26 -8.86 -28.82
C ILE A 220 42.56 -8.72 -29.65
N PRO A 221 42.57 -9.08 -30.95
CA PRO A 221 43.74 -8.80 -31.77
C PRO A 221 43.86 -7.28 -31.94
N PRO A 222 45.07 -6.71 -31.90
CA PRO A 222 45.26 -5.29 -32.19
C PRO A 222 44.82 -5.02 -33.63
N SER A 223 44.06 -3.95 -33.83
CA SER A 223 43.69 -3.43 -35.14
C SER A 223 44.96 -3.09 -35.94
N ALA A 224 45.16 -3.76 -37.07
CA ALA A 224 46.13 -3.33 -38.07
C ALA A 224 45.67 -1.98 -38.65
N GLY A 225 46.63 -1.06 -38.79
CA GLY A 225 46.43 0.33 -39.23
C GLY A 225 46.15 0.51 -40.70
#